data_AF-R7LHE9-F1
#
_entry.id   AF-R7LHE9-F1
#
_cell.length_a   1.000
_cell.length_b   1.000
_cell.length_c   1.000
_cell.angle_alpha   90.00
_cell.angle_beta   90.00
_cell.angle_gamma   90.00
#
_symmetry.space_group_name_H-M   'P 1'
#
loop_
_entity.id
_entity.type
_entity.pdbx_description
1 polymer ?
#
loop_
_entity_poly.entity_id
_entity_poly.type
_entity_poly.pdbx_seq_one_letter_code
_entity_poly.pdbx_strand_id
1 'polypeptide(L)'
;MKKILFLLIALAFSFAAPANAQQNQQLRRSRSIFLYPEFQKAKIRQSFGRFVEAEANIYLKDASLVYKENGKIMRAYTKGIFGVTFADTAEYVKVDSVMARVVAKKGFNSLLCKTTVNMARYREEESGGSGMDFFEMSDFNVFMNMNDDQRDDDLGIPLQDKYYFSVKGFIVPANESDFKKSMDPAKEAQFKELMKDRFWSWRDPKSLQMLLDFLPEK
;
A
#
# COMPACT_ATOMS: atom_id res chain seq x y z
N MET A 1 -19.29 -1.14 57.65
CA MET A 1 -19.94 -1.08 56.32
C MET A 1 -19.24 -0.13 55.34
N LYS A 2 -18.77 1.07 55.73
CA LYS A 2 -18.04 1.99 54.83
C LYS A 2 -16.68 1.48 54.30
N LYS A 3 -15.94 0.69 55.08
CA LYS A 3 -14.62 0.16 54.67
C LYS A 3 -14.68 -0.98 53.63
N ILE A 4 -15.79 -1.72 53.59
CA ILE A 4 -16.00 -2.82 52.61
C ILE A 4 -16.43 -2.26 51.25
N LEU A 5 -17.19 -1.16 51.25
CA LEU A 5 -17.61 -0.47 50.03
C LEU A 5 -16.42 0.17 49.29
N PHE A 6 -15.43 0.69 50.02
CA PHE A 6 -14.19 1.22 49.41
C PHE A 6 -13.30 0.14 48.79
N LEU A 7 -13.29 -1.07 49.35
CA LEU A 7 -12.52 -2.20 48.81
C LEU A 7 -13.14 -2.76 47.52
N LEU A 8 -14.46 -2.75 47.40
CA LEU A 8 -15.17 -3.15 46.17
C LEU A 8 -15.00 -2.14 45.02
N ILE A 9 -14.90 -0.84 45.32
CA ILE A 9 -14.66 0.20 44.30
C ILE A 9 -13.20 0.16 43.82
N ALA A 10 -12.24 -0.14 44.70
CA ALA A 10 -10.84 -0.29 44.32
C ALA A 10 -10.58 -1.54 43.46
N LEU A 11 -11.34 -2.63 43.68
CA LEU A 11 -11.22 -3.85 42.86
C LEU A 11 -11.83 -3.70 41.46
N ALA A 12 -12.82 -2.81 41.30
CA ALA A 12 -13.48 -2.54 40.02
C ALA A 12 -12.61 -1.72 39.04
N PHE A 13 -11.58 -1.02 39.53
CA PHE A 13 -10.63 -0.27 38.69
C PHE A 13 -9.41 -1.09 38.23
N SER A 14 -9.20 -2.29 38.77
CA SER A 14 -8.03 -3.13 38.43
C SER A 14 -8.23 -4.01 37.19
N PHE A 15 -9.43 -4.05 36.60
CA PHE A 15 -9.73 -4.83 35.40
C PHE A 15 -9.82 -4.00 34.11
N ALA A 16 -9.59 -2.69 34.17
CA ALA A 16 -9.33 -1.88 32.98
C ALA A 16 -7.85 -1.98 32.60
N ALA A 17 -7.35 -3.19 32.38
CA ALA A 17 -6.18 -3.34 31.54
C ALA A 17 -6.54 -2.66 30.20
N PRO A 18 -5.70 -1.77 29.64
CA PRO A 18 -5.92 -1.35 28.29
C PRO A 18 -5.94 -2.64 27.48
N ALA A 19 -7.12 -2.97 26.94
CA ALA A 19 -7.18 -3.85 25.80
C ALA A 19 -6.28 -3.15 24.79
N ASN A 20 -5.02 -3.58 24.72
CA ASN A 20 -4.20 -3.35 23.57
C ASN A 20 -5.03 -3.99 22.48
N ALA A 21 -5.86 -3.17 21.83
CA ALA A 21 -6.33 -3.44 20.51
C ALA A 21 -5.03 -3.63 19.75
N GLN A 22 -4.58 -4.88 19.65
CA GLN A 22 -3.75 -5.30 18.55
C GLN A 22 -4.52 -4.75 17.37
N GLN A 23 -4.07 -3.62 16.83
CA GLN A 23 -4.46 -3.15 15.52
C GLN A 23 -3.98 -4.26 14.59
N ASN A 24 -4.77 -5.32 14.55
CA ASN A 24 -4.77 -6.32 13.54
C ASN A 24 -5.23 -5.49 12.35
N GLN A 25 -4.25 -4.90 11.65
CA GLN A 25 -4.47 -4.29 10.36
C GLN A 25 -5.27 -5.35 9.61
N GLN A 26 -6.58 -5.09 9.43
CA GLN A 26 -7.49 -6.07 8.86
C GLN A 26 -6.79 -6.59 7.61
N LEU A 27 -6.51 -7.89 7.60
CA LEU A 27 -5.72 -8.48 6.54
C LEU A 27 -6.47 -8.23 5.24
N ARG A 28 -5.97 -7.28 4.44
CA ARG A 28 -6.58 -6.95 3.17
C ARG A 28 -6.39 -8.15 2.27
N ARG A 29 -7.48 -8.61 1.67
CA ARG A 29 -7.47 -9.72 0.73
C ARG A 29 -8.10 -9.31 -0.59
N SER A 30 -7.65 -9.96 -1.66
CA SER A 30 -8.21 -9.80 -3.01
C SER A 30 -8.75 -11.12 -3.53
N ARG A 31 -9.82 -11.07 -4.31
CA ARG A 31 -10.31 -12.24 -5.09
C ARG A 31 -9.70 -12.32 -6.50
N SER A 32 -8.89 -11.33 -6.86
CA SER A 32 -8.23 -11.24 -8.17
C SER A 32 -6.74 -10.98 -8.01
N ILE A 33 -5.95 -11.46 -8.97
CA ILE A 33 -4.53 -11.10 -9.12
C ILE A 33 -4.32 -9.65 -9.58
N PHE A 34 -5.38 -8.98 -10.02
CA PHE A 34 -5.37 -7.58 -10.40
C PHE A 34 -6.00 -6.72 -9.31
N LEU A 35 -5.58 -5.46 -9.25
CA LEU A 35 -6.08 -4.51 -8.25
C LEU A 35 -7.56 -4.18 -8.45
N TYR A 36 -7.97 -3.98 -9.70
CA TYR A 36 -9.37 -3.74 -10.06
C TYR A 36 -10.00 -5.02 -10.64
N PRO A 37 -11.30 -5.29 -10.37
CA PRO A 37 -11.99 -6.45 -10.92
C PRO A 37 -11.96 -6.49 -12.46
N GLU A 38 -12.04 -5.33 -13.09
CA GLU A 38 -11.95 -5.15 -14.53
C GLU A 38 -10.85 -4.15 -14.87
N PHE A 39 -10.29 -4.26 -16.08
CA PHE A 39 -9.37 -3.26 -16.60
C PHE A 39 -10.10 -1.93 -16.76
N GLN A 40 -9.49 -0.86 -16.28
CA GLN A 40 -10.09 0.46 -16.26
C GLN A 40 -9.43 1.36 -17.30
N LYS A 41 -10.20 2.33 -17.82
CA LYS A 41 -9.61 3.45 -18.57
C LYS A 41 -8.61 4.19 -17.68
N ALA A 42 -7.41 4.34 -18.20
CA ALA A 42 -6.29 4.90 -17.47
C ALA A 42 -5.51 5.89 -18.33
N LYS A 43 -5.12 7.02 -17.72
CA LYS A 43 -4.23 8.02 -18.31
C LYS A 43 -2.81 7.73 -17.83
N ILE A 44 -2.00 7.12 -18.69
CA ILE A 44 -0.61 6.77 -18.40
C ILE A 44 0.26 7.99 -18.70
N ARG A 45 0.85 8.56 -17.65
CA ARG A 45 1.68 9.77 -17.71
C ARG A 45 3.11 9.41 -18.06
N GLN A 46 3.62 10.04 -19.11
CA GLN A 46 4.95 9.84 -19.66
C GLN A 46 5.82 11.10 -19.50
N SER A 47 7.09 11.00 -19.89
CA SER A 47 8.00 12.14 -19.95
C SER A 47 7.42 13.33 -20.72
N PHE A 48 7.83 14.53 -20.33
CA PHE A 48 7.49 15.78 -21.01
C PHE A 48 5.98 16.07 -21.08
N GLY A 49 5.22 15.66 -20.07
CA GLY A 49 3.79 15.96 -19.95
C GLY A 49 2.89 15.21 -20.94
N ARG A 50 3.44 14.25 -21.69
CA ARG A 50 2.67 13.39 -22.59
C ARG A 50 1.87 12.38 -21.78
N PHE A 51 0.72 11.98 -22.32
CA PHE A 51 -0.03 10.86 -21.80
C PHE A 51 -0.58 10.00 -22.93
N VAL A 52 -0.83 8.74 -22.59
CA VAL A 52 -1.53 7.78 -23.45
C VAL A 52 -2.72 7.25 -22.67
N GLU A 53 -3.85 7.09 -23.35
CA GLU A 53 -5.02 6.41 -22.78
C GLU A 53 -4.99 4.93 -23.15
N ALA A 54 -5.22 4.07 -22.16
CA ALA A 54 -5.29 2.63 -22.35
C ALA A 54 -6.25 2.01 -21.34
N GLU A 55 -6.77 0.82 -21.65
CA GLU A 55 -7.39 -0.04 -20.64
C GLU A 55 -6.27 -0.72 -19.85
N ALA A 56 -6.13 -0.37 -18.59
CA ALA A 56 -5.02 -0.80 -17.74
C ALA A 56 -5.47 -1.30 -16.38
N ASN A 57 -4.55 -1.95 -15.68
CA ASN A 57 -4.72 -2.41 -14.30
C ASN A 57 -3.35 -2.52 -13.62
N ILE A 58 -3.34 -2.84 -12.32
CA ILE A 58 -2.12 -3.14 -11.57
C ILE A 58 -2.10 -4.64 -11.25
N TYR A 59 -1.02 -5.31 -11.62
CA TYR A 59 -0.77 -6.71 -11.28
C TYR A 59 -0.27 -6.82 -9.84
N LEU A 60 -1.03 -7.47 -8.96
CA LEU A 60 -0.79 -7.43 -7.52
C LEU A 60 0.44 -8.24 -7.08
N LYS A 61 0.95 -9.19 -7.88
CA LYS A 61 2.16 -9.95 -7.50
C LYS A 61 3.33 -9.03 -7.15
N ASP A 62 3.53 -7.99 -7.95
CA ASP A 62 4.68 -7.09 -7.87
C ASP A 62 4.33 -5.60 -7.98
N ALA A 63 3.05 -5.26 -8.17
CA ALA A 63 2.54 -3.91 -8.46
C ALA A 63 2.94 -3.36 -9.86
N SER A 64 3.20 -4.24 -10.81
CA SER A 64 3.44 -3.85 -12.21
C SER A 64 2.20 -3.22 -12.85
N LEU A 65 2.41 -2.18 -13.66
CA LEU A 65 1.39 -1.65 -14.56
C LEU A 65 1.20 -2.63 -15.74
N VAL A 66 -0.05 -3.03 -15.98
CA VAL A 66 -0.43 -3.88 -17.13
C VAL A 66 -1.53 -3.20 -17.94
N TYR A 67 -1.60 -3.48 -19.24
CA TYR A 67 -2.60 -2.91 -20.14
C TYR A 67 -3.08 -3.95 -21.15
N LYS A 68 -4.29 -3.76 -21.69
CA LYS A 68 -4.82 -4.57 -22.78
C LYS A 68 -4.34 -4.05 -24.13
N GLU A 69 -3.88 -4.96 -24.97
CA GLU A 69 -3.54 -4.69 -26.37
C GLU A 69 -3.83 -5.93 -27.21
N ASN A 70 -4.61 -5.77 -28.29
CA ASN A 70 -4.96 -6.87 -29.21
C ASN A 70 -5.49 -8.14 -28.51
N GLY A 71 -6.33 -7.96 -27.48
CA GLY A 71 -6.90 -9.05 -26.69
C GLY A 71 -5.93 -9.72 -25.69
N LYS A 72 -4.70 -9.21 -25.58
CA LYS A 72 -3.68 -9.71 -24.65
C LYS A 72 -3.43 -8.73 -23.52
N ILE A 73 -2.99 -9.25 -22.37
CA ILE A 73 -2.53 -8.44 -21.24
C ILE A 73 -1.01 -8.30 -21.33
N MET A 74 -0.55 -7.05 -21.43
CA MET A 74 0.85 -6.69 -21.62
C MET A 74 1.37 -5.95 -20.39
N ARG A 75 2.59 -6.25 -19.94
CA ARG A 75 3.28 -5.48 -18.89
C ARG A 75 3.90 -4.22 -19.49
N ALA A 76 3.67 -3.08 -18.86
CA ALA A 76 4.21 -1.82 -19.34
C ALA A 76 5.72 -1.71 -19.09
N TYR A 77 6.47 -1.25 -20.10
CA TYR A 77 7.86 -0.85 -19.92
C TYR A 77 7.93 0.53 -19.25
N THR A 78 8.34 0.58 -17.98
CA THR A 78 8.14 1.77 -17.13
C THR A 78 9.24 2.82 -17.22
N LYS A 79 10.29 2.65 -18.05
CA LYS A 79 11.40 3.62 -18.16
C LYS A 79 10.93 5.04 -18.46
N GLY A 80 9.96 5.21 -19.36
CA GLY A 80 9.38 6.51 -19.74
C GLY A 80 8.09 6.90 -19.00
N ILE A 81 7.63 6.08 -18.05
CA ILE A 81 6.37 6.29 -17.32
C ILE A 81 6.68 6.91 -15.96
N PHE A 82 5.92 7.96 -15.60
CA PHE A 82 6.00 8.62 -14.28
C PHE A 82 4.86 8.21 -13.36
N GLY A 83 3.73 7.82 -13.93
CA GLY A 83 2.59 7.37 -13.17
C GLY A 83 1.39 7.09 -14.05
N VAL A 84 0.28 6.73 -13.43
CA VAL A 84 -0.98 6.45 -14.11
C VAL A 84 -2.12 6.97 -13.25
N THR A 85 -3.17 7.47 -13.89
CA THR A 85 -4.41 7.83 -13.20
C THR A 85 -5.54 6.96 -13.73
N PHE A 86 -6.17 6.19 -12.83
CA PHE A 86 -7.33 5.37 -13.15
C PHE A 86 -8.61 6.15 -12.84
N ALA A 87 -9.58 6.08 -13.77
CA ALA A 87 -10.90 6.72 -13.65
C ALA A 87 -10.83 8.19 -13.16
N ASP A 88 -9.81 8.93 -13.61
CA ASP A 88 -9.54 10.34 -13.28
C ASP A 88 -9.43 10.68 -11.77
N THR A 89 -9.33 9.68 -10.89
CA THR A 89 -9.41 9.86 -9.43
C THR A 89 -8.28 9.17 -8.68
N ALA A 90 -7.95 7.93 -9.06
CA ALA A 90 -6.95 7.15 -8.36
C ALA A 90 -5.58 7.36 -9.02
N GLU A 91 -4.74 8.17 -8.38
CA GLU A 91 -3.40 8.48 -8.86
C GLU A 91 -2.36 7.48 -8.37
N TYR A 92 -1.51 7.04 -9.28
CA TYR A 92 -0.35 6.20 -9.01
C TYR A 92 0.89 6.88 -9.58
N VAL A 93 2.01 6.72 -8.89
CA VAL A 93 3.33 7.16 -9.33
C VAL A 93 4.29 5.99 -9.36
N LYS A 94 5.28 6.09 -10.23
CA LYS A 94 6.32 5.06 -10.34
C LYS A 94 7.25 5.11 -9.13
N VAL A 95 7.45 3.95 -8.51
CA VAL A 95 8.52 3.66 -7.55
C VAL A 95 9.39 2.58 -8.17
N ASP A 96 10.62 2.94 -8.53
CA ASP A 96 11.53 2.12 -9.34
C ASP A 96 10.92 1.71 -10.70
N SER A 97 10.45 0.46 -10.81
CA SER A 97 9.82 -0.10 -12.01
C SER A 97 8.32 -0.38 -11.85
N VAL A 98 7.76 -0.14 -10.66
CA VAL A 98 6.38 -0.54 -10.29
C VAL A 98 5.55 0.67 -9.87
N MET A 99 4.25 0.48 -9.64
CA MET A 99 3.32 1.56 -9.31
C MET A 99 2.96 1.58 -7.82
N ALA A 100 2.96 2.76 -7.22
CA ALA A 100 2.45 2.99 -5.88
C ALA A 100 1.33 4.05 -5.92
N ARG A 101 0.23 3.78 -5.22
CA ARG A 101 -0.91 4.69 -5.12
C ARG A 101 -0.51 5.91 -4.31
N VAL A 102 -0.88 7.09 -4.76
CA VAL A 102 -0.80 8.29 -3.93
C VAL A 102 -1.97 8.28 -2.95
N VAL A 103 -1.68 8.22 -1.66
CA VAL A 103 -2.71 8.16 -0.60
C VAL A 103 -2.85 9.46 0.18
N ALA A 104 -1.83 10.32 0.16
CA ALA A 104 -1.91 11.68 0.67
C ALA A 104 -0.89 12.59 -0.03
N LYS A 105 -1.17 13.90 -0.06
CA LYS A 105 -0.28 14.92 -0.63
C LYS A 105 -0.20 16.14 0.27
N LYS A 106 0.97 16.78 0.29
CA LYS A 106 1.17 18.12 0.84
C LYS A 106 2.23 18.84 -0.01
N GLY A 107 1.80 19.85 -0.77
CA GLY A 107 2.68 20.54 -1.72
C GLY A 107 3.28 19.58 -2.75
N PHE A 108 4.61 19.58 -2.88
CA PHE A 108 5.36 18.68 -3.77
C PHE A 108 5.63 17.30 -3.18
N ASN A 109 5.22 17.06 -1.92
CA ASN A 109 5.46 15.82 -1.22
C ASN A 109 4.21 14.94 -1.21
N SER A 110 4.40 13.63 -1.25
CA SER A 110 3.28 12.69 -1.22
C SER A 110 3.61 11.42 -0.45
N LEU A 111 2.61 10.89 0.26
CA LEU A 111 2.64 9.54 0.81
C LEU A 111 2.14 8.57 -0.25
N LEU A 112 2.94 7.53 -0.49
CA LEU A 112 2.72 6.51 -1.49
C LEU A 112 2.50 5.15 -0.82
N CYS A 113 1.58 4.36 -1.36
CA CYS A 113 1.27 3.00 -0.92
C CYS A 113 1.44 2.02 -2.08
N LYS A 114 2.41 1.12 -1.97
CA LYS A 114 2.59 -0.01 -2.87
C LYS A 114 1.89 -1.23 -2.27
N THR A 115 0.77 -1.63 -2.87
CA THR A 115 0.05 -2.85 -2.51
C THR A 115 0.55 -4.02 -3.36
N THR A 116 0.98 -5.11 -2.73
CA THR A 116 1.31 -6.36 -3.41
C THR A 116 0.68 -7.56 -2.71
N VAL A 117 0.72 -8.74 -3.33
CA VAL A 117 0.47 -10.01 -2.65
C VAL A 117 1.52 -10.22 -1.57
N ASN A 118 1.08 -10.70 -0.40
CA ASN A 118 1.95 -11.20 0.64
C ASN A 118 2.30 -12.66 0.32
N MET A 119 3.32 -12.84 -0.54
CA MET A 119 3.73 -14.18 -1.01
C MET A 119 4.24 -15.09 0.10
N ALA A 120 4.76 -14.54 1.20
CA ALA A 120 5.19 -15.36 2.34
C ALA A 120 3.97 -15.99 3.01
N ARG A 121 2.97 -15.17 3.36
CA ARG A 121 1.73 -15.63 3.96
C ARG A 121 0.91 -16.52 3.01
N TYR A 122 0.86 -16.16 1.72
CA TYR A 122 0.20 -16.99 0.71
C TYR A 122 0.78 -18.41 0.68
N ARG A 123 2.12 -18.56 0.76
CA ARG A 123 2.79 -19.87 0.81
C ARG A 123 2.52 -20.65 2.10
N GLU A 124 2.31 -19.97 3.22
CA GLU A 124 1.95 -20.61 4.48
C GLU A 124 0.50 -21.12 4.49
N GLU A 125 -0.40 -20.37 3.84
CA GLU A 125 -1.82 -20.69 3.75
C GLU A 125 -2.11 -21.76 2.68
N GLU A 126 -1.37 -21.77 1.58
CA GLU A 126 -1.41 -22.83 0.56
C GLU A 126 -0.58 -24.03 1.02
N SER A 127 -1.25 -25.04 1.58
CA SER A 127 -0.65 -26.30 2.02
C SER A 127 0.02 -27.05 0.86
N GLY A 128 1.29 -26.75 0.57
CA GLY A 128 2.13 -27.54 -0.34
C GLY A 128 2.60 -26.85 -1.63
N GLY A 129 2.42 -25.54 -1.79
CA GLY A 129 3.03 -24.80 -2.91
C GLY A 129 2.33 -24.92 -4.28
N SER A 130 1.21 -25.63 -4.36
CA SER A 130 0.40 -25.81 -5.59
C SER A 130 -0.30 -24.54 -6.09
N GLY A 131 -0.43 -23.50 -5.25
CA GLY A 131 -1.02 -22.21 -5.65
C GLY A 131 -0.08 -21.25 -6.37
N MET A 132 1.21 -21.60 -6.54
CA MET A 132 2.19 -20.69 -7.14
C MET A 132 1.95 -20.45 -8.64
N ASP A 133 1.46 -21.45 -9.37
CA ASP A 133 1.12 -21.41 -10.80
C ASP A 133 0.10 -20.30 -11.11
N PHE A 134 -0.74 -19.95 -10.13
CA PHE A 134 -1.73 -18.87 -10.23
C PHE A 134 -1.11 -17.48 -10.44
N PHE A 135 0.14 -17.29 -10.04
CA PHE A 135 0.90 -16.05 -10.23
C PHE A 135 1.96 -16.17 -11.33
N GLU A 136 2.06 -17.32 -11.98
CA GLU A 136 2.92 -17.50 -13.14
C GLU A 136 2.20 -16.97 -14.37
N MET A 137 2.33 -15.65 -14.59
CA MET A 137 2.29 -15.13 -15.95
C MET A 137 3.55 -15.66 -16.64
N SER A 138 3.50 -16.88 -17.16
CA SER A 138 4.56 -17.40 -18.04
C SER A 138 4.72 -16.42 -19.19
N ASP A 139 5.96 -16.02 -19.42
CA ASP A 139 6.33 -14.91 -20.30
C ASP A 139 5.60 -15.00 -21.65
N PHE A 140 4.68 -14.06 -21.86
CA PHE A 140 3.97 -13.77 -23.11
C PHE A 140 2.98 -14.85 -23.63
N ASN A 141 1.72 -14.43 -23.78
CA ASN A 141 0.57 -15.15 -24.39
C ASN A 141 -0.30 -16.02 -23.47
N VAL A 142 -0.60 -15.57 -22.25
CA VAL A 142 -1.67 -16.21 -21.46
C VAL A 142 -3.02 -15.54 -21.76
N PHE A 143 -3.93 -16.31 -22.34
CA PHE A 143 -5.36 -16.02 -22.36
C PHE A 143 -5.87 -16.16 -20.93
N MET A 144 -5.99 -15.05 -20.21
CA MET A 144 -6.71 -15.02 -18.94
C MET A 144 -8.19 -14.94 -19.26
N ASN A 145 -8.91 -16.07 -19.21
CA ASN A 145 -10.36 -16.04 -19.21
C ASN A 145 -10.78 -15.30 -17.93
N MET A 146 -11.21 -14.04 -18.07
CA MET A 146 -11.60 -13.16 -16.96
C MET A 146 -12.72 -13.73 -16.07
N ASN A 147 -13.36 -14.83 -16.49
CA ASN A 147 -14.44 -15.50 -15.76
C ASN A 147 -13.99 -16.69 -14.90
N ASP A 148 -12.78 -17.26 -15.09
CA ASP A 148 -12.33 -18.47 -14.36
C ASP A 148 -11.30 -18.21 -13.25
N ASP A 149 -10.71 -17.00 -13.18
CA ASP A 149 -9.63 -16.69 -12.22
C ASP A 149 -10.11 -16.13 -10.87
N GLN A 150 -11.42 -16.11 -10.61
CA GLN A 150 -11.92 -15.83 -9.26
C GLN A 150 -11.77 -17.10 -8.43
N ARG A 151 -10.88 -17.09 -7.42
CA ARG A 151 -10.87 -18.18 -6.45
C ARG A 151 -12.24 -18.24 -5.76
N ASP A 152 -12.80 -19.44 -5.75
CA ASP A 152 -13.96 -19.83 -4.94
C ASP A 152 -13.53 -20.19 -3.49
N ASP A 153 -12.28 -19.89 -3.12
CA ASP A 153 -11.82 -20.04 -1.75
C ASP A 153 -12.35 -18.89 -0.89
N ASP A 154 -12.98 -19.20 0.24
CA ASP A 154 -13.54 -18.19 1.14
C ASP A 154 -12.46 -17.23 1.70
N LEU A 155 -11.19 -17.63 1.64
CA LEU A 155 -10.07 -16.84 2.18
C LEU A 155 -9.65 -15.72 1.22
N GLY A 156 -9.37 -15.98 -0.06
CA GLY A 156 -8.82 -15.01 -1.00
C GLY A 156 -7.33 -14.70 -0.78
N ILE A 157 -6.73 -13.92 -1.70
CA ILE A 157 -5.28 -13.65 -1.77
C ILE A 157 -4.86 -12.62 -0.71
N PRO A 158 -3.93 -12.93 0.21
CA PRO A 158 -3.47 -11.98 1.20
C PRO A 158 -2.64 -10.87 0.57
N LEU A 159 -2.94 -9.61 0.90
CA LEU A 159 -2.21 -8.44 0.45
C LEU A 159 -1.32 -7.88 1.57
N GLN A 160 -0.30 -7.14 1.15
CA GLN A 160 0.53 -6.31 2.02
C GLN A 160 0.70 -4.94 1.40
N ASP A 161 0.77 -3.93 2.26
CA ASP A 161 1.04 -2.55 1.87
C ASP A 161 2.45 -2.16 2.32
N LYS A 162 3.21 -1.53 1.41
CA LYS A 162 4.50 -0.90 1.71
C LYS A 162 4.43 0.58 1.40
N TYR A 163 4.85 1.41 2.34
CA TYR A 163 4.75 2.85 2.22
C TYR A 163 6.07 3.51 1.85
N TYR A 164 5.98 4.61 1.10
CA TYR A 164 7.09 5.44 0.67
C TYR A 164 6.66 6.90 0.71
N PHE A 165 7.61 7.81 0.90
CA PHE A 165 7.42 9.23 0.68
C PHE A 165 8.04 9.60 -0.66
N SER A 166 7.32 10.35 -1.49
CA SER A 166 7.96 11.15 -2.53
C SER A 166 8.26 12.51 -1.94
N VAL A 167 9.54 12.82 -1.79
CA VAL A 167 10.04 14.10 -1.28
C VAL A 167 10.64 14.85 -2.44
N LYS A 168 9.93 15.86 -2.96
CA LYS A 168 10.34 16.61 -4.17
C LYS A 168 10.71 15.71 -5.36
N GLY A 169 9.99 14.60 -5.54
CA GLY A 169 10.23 13.62 -6.60
C GLY A 169 11.23 12.50 -6.25
N PHE A 170 11.96 12.59 -5.13
CA PHE A 170 12.81 11.50 -4.65
C PHE A 170 12.00 10.51 -3.82
N ILE A 171 12.17 9.21 -4.08
CA ILE A 171 11.45 8.17 -3.34
C ILE A 171 12.25 7.76 -2.11
N VAL A 172 11.60 7.83 -0.95
CA VAL A 172 12.17 7.53 0.37
C VAL A 172 11.31 6.45 1.02
N PRO A 173 11.86 5.30 1.43
CA PRO A 173 11.10 4.30 2.16
C PRO A 173 10.50 4.88 3.46
N ALA A 174 9.29 4.45 3.82
CA ALA A 174 8.65 4.87 5.08
C ALA A 174 9.23 4.10 6.28
N ASN A 175 10.45 4.46 6.66
CA ASN A 175 11.09 4.04 7.89
C ASN A 175 11.84 5.22 8.51
N GLU A 176 12.14 5.13 9.81
CA GLU A 176 12.77 6.22 10.55
C GLU A 176 14.12 6.64 9.99
N SER A 177 14.98 5.68 9.67
CA SER A 177 16.35 5.95 9.23
C SER A 177 16.42 6.70 7.90
N ASP A 178 15.56 6.38 6.95
CA ASP A 178 15.53 7.02 5.64
C ASP A 178 14.73 8.31 5.65
N PHE A 179 13.61 8.32 6.39
CA PHE A 179 12.78 9.53 6.53
C PHE A 179 13.57 10.67 7.19
N LYS A 180 14.31 10.41 8.27
CA LYS A 180 15.12 11.42 8.97
C LYS A 180 16.12 12.16 8.06
N LYS A 181 16.66 11.48 7.04
CA LYS A 181 17.60 12.09 6.08
C LYS A 181 16.93 13.13 5.17
N SER A 182 15.61 13.06 5.03
CA SER A 182 14.82 13.90 4.11
C SER A 182 13.90 14.89 4.82
N MET A 183 13.82 14.79 6.15
CA MET A 183 13.07 15.68 7.04
C MET A 183 13.71 17.07 7.10
N ASP A 184 12.88 18.09 7.34
CA ASP A 184 13.35 19.43 7.71
C ASP A 184 14.07 19.40 9.08
N PRO A 185 15.37 19.72 9.16
CA PRO A 185 16.13 19.70 10.41
C PRO A 185 15.52 20.57 11.51
N ALA A 186 14.83 21.66 11.16
CA ALA A 186 14.18 22.54 12.13
C ALA A 186 13.05 21.84 12.92
N LYS A 187 12.50 20.74 12.38
CA LYS A 187 11.39 19.99 12.98
C LYS A 187 11.84 18.74 13.75
N GLU A 188 13.15 18.53 13.91
CA GLU A 188 13.69 17.33 14.57
C GLU A 188 13.17 17.15 16.01
N ALA A 189 13.03 18.24 16.77
CA ALA A 189 12.52 18.17 18.14
C ALA A 189 11.06 17.68 18.20
N GLN A 190 10.21 18.22 17.33
CA GLN A 190 8.80 17.81 17.21
C GLN A 190 8.69 16.36 16.72
N PHE A 191 9.58 15.95 15.80
CA PHE A 191 9.61 14.58 15.28
C PHE A 191 9.97 13.59 16.38
N LYS A 192 11.00 13.89 17.19
CA LYS A 192 11.39 13.06 18.34
C LYS A 192 10.26 12.91 19.35
N GLU A 193 9.45 13.95 19.54
CA GLU A 193 8.28 13.87 20.42
C GLU A 193 7.19 12.98 19.83
N LEU A 194 6.89 13.12 18.54
CA LEU A 194 5.94 12.24 17.83
C LEU A 194 6.35 10.76 17.92
N MET A 195 7.64 10.44 17.80
CA MET A 195 8.13 9.06 17.89
C MET A 195 7.96 8.43 19.28
N LYS A 196 7.70 9.23 20.34
CA LYS A 196 7.37 8.72 21.67
C LYS A 196 5.89 8.37 21.81
N ASP A 197 5.04 8.83 20.89
CA ASP A 197 3.62 8.53 20.92
C ASP A 197 3.38 7.04 20.63
N ARG A 198 2.85 6.33 21.63
CA ARG A 198 2.52 4.90 21.54
C ARG A 198 1.42 4.59 20.52
N PHE A 199 0.61 5.57 20.13
CA PHE A 199 -0.45 5.42 19.16
C PHE A 199 0.03 5.63 17.73
N TRP A 200 1.25 6.15 17.56
CA TRP A 200 1.85 6.40 16.26
C TRP A 200 2.62 5.16 15.76
N SER A 201 2.52 4.85 14.46
CA SER A 201 3.16 3.67 13.88
C SER A 201 3.64 3.87 12.44
N TRP A 202 4.85 3.38 12.12
CA TRP A 202 5.38 3.29 10.76
C TRP A 202 4.56 2.38 9.83
N ARG A 203 3.66 1.57 10.37
CA ARG A 203 2.81 0.66 9.58
C ARG A 203 1.43 1.26 9.30
N ASP A 204 1.03 2.31 10.03
CA ASP A 204 -0.30 2.89 9.93
C ASP A 204 -0.31 4.08 8.93
N PRO A 205 -1.11 4.03 7.85
CA PRO A 205 -1.15 5.12 6.87
C PRO A 205 -1.56 6.47 7.45
N LYS A 206 -2.43 6.51 8.48
CA LYS A 206 -2.82 7.79 9.11
C LYS A 206 -1.66 8.41 9.88
N SER A 207 -0.94 7.60 10.65
CA SER A 207 0.31 7.98 11.32
C SER A 207 1.35 8.50 10.34
N LEU A 208 1.54 7.80 9.21
CA LEU A 208 2.49 8.20 8.16
C LEU A 208 2.08 9.50 7.46
N GLN A 209 0.78 9.76 7.29
CA GLN A 209 0.32 11.00 6.67
C GLN A 209 0.74 12.24 7.48
N MET A 210 0.78 12.14 8.81
CA MET A 210 1.27 13.23 9.68
C MET A 210 2.73 13.60 9.39
N LEU A 211 3.55 12.64 8.93
CA LEU A 211 4.95 12.90 8.61
C LEU A 211 5.14 13.83 7.40
N LEU A 212 4.11 14.03 6.57
CA LEU A 212 4.16 15.03 5.50
C LEU A 212 4.40 16.45 6.03
N ASP A 213 3.98 16.75 7.27
CA ASP A 213 4.21 18.04 7.91
C ASP A 213 5.67 18.26 8.32
N PHE A 214 6.48 17.20 8.36
CA PHE A 214 7.90 17.25 8.74
C PHE A 214 8.84 17.37 7.53
N LEU A 215 8.29 17.26 6.32
CA LEU A 215 9.06 17.40 5.10
C LEU A 215 9.21 18.88 4.68
N PRO A 216 10.27 19.22 3.94
CA PRO A 216 10.48 20.57 3.42
C PRO A 216 9.41 20.95 2.39
N GLU A 217 8.88 22.18 2.50
CA GLU A 217 7.83 22.70 1.61
C GLU A 217 8.37 23.42 0.36
N LYS A 218 9.65 23.80 0.38
CA LYS A 218 10.39 24.47 -0.70
C LYS A 218 11.69 23.75 -0.98
#